data_AF-A0A849GWV0-F1
#
_entry.id   AF-A0A849GWV0-F1
#
_cell.length_a   1.000
_cell.length_b   1.000
_cell.length_c   1.000
_cell.angle_alpha   90.00
_cell.angle_beta   90.00
_cell.angle_gamma   90.00
#
_symmetry.space_group_name_H-M   'P 1'
#
loop_
_entity.id
_entity.type
_entity.pdbx_description
1 polymer ?
#
loop_
_entity_poly.entity_id
_entity_poly.type
_entity_poly.pdbx_seq_one_letter_code
_entity_poly.pdbx_strand_id
1 'polypeptide(L)'
;INAEDPERDFAPCPGQITTFHPPGGPGIRMDTHVYTGYHVPPFYDSLLGKLIVSGNTREEAIVRAQHSLDSFVIEGIPTTIGILARITRDSNFVSGDVDTGFVARFLAATKESS
;
A
#
# COMPACT_ATOMS: atom_id res chain seq x y z
N ILE A 1 4.30 -0.24 2.98
CA ILE A 1 3.16 -1.16 3.23
C ILE A 1 3.10 -1.32 4.71
N ASN A 2 2.09 -0.74 5.33
CA ASN A 2 2.04 -0.56 6.78
C ASN A 2 0.84 -1.32 7.36
N ALA A 3 0.98 -1.81 8.58
CA ALA A 3 -0.10 -2.31 9.42
C ALA A 3 -0.84 -1.12 10.04
N GLU A 4 -1.63 -0.44 9.22
CA GLU A 4 -2.45 0.71 9.60
C GLU A 4 -3.81 0.59 8.95
N ASP A 5 -4.83 1.17 9.58
CA ASP A 5 -6.19 1.23 9.05
C ASP A 5 -6.52 2.65 8.54
N PRO A 6 -6.50 2.89 7.22
CA PRO A 6 -6.82 4.21 6.64
C PRO A 6 -8.22 4.72 6.98
N GLU A 7 -9.19 3.84 7.24
CA GLU A 7 -10.57 4.22 7.60
C GLU A 7 -10.65 4.69 9.06
N ARG A 8 -9.67 4.33 9.88
CA ARG A 8 -9.55 4.72 11.29
C ARG A 8 -8.36 5.66 11.50
N ASP A 9 -8.23 6.65 10.63
CA ASP A 9 -7.20 7.69 10.70
C ASP A 9 -5.77 7.13 10.79
N PHE A 10 -5.50 6.08 10.01
CA PHE A 10 -4.21 5.37 9.96
C PHE A 10 -3.77 4.80 11.32
N ALA A 11 -4.73 4.43 12.18
CA ALA A 11 -4.41 3.80 13.45
C ALA A 11 -3.54 2.54 13.24
N PRO A 12 -2.42 2.40 13.98
CA PRO A 12 -1.59 1.20 13.92
C PRO A 12 -2.37 -0.06 14.29
N CYS A 13 -2.16 -1.14 13.54
CA CYS A 13 -2.88 -2.40 13.64
C CYS A 13 -1.93 -3.57 13.94
N PRO A 14 -1.40 -3.68 15.17
CA PRO A 14 -0.60 -4.84 15.56
C PRO A 14 -1.47 -6.10 15.56
N GLY A 15 -0.85 -7.25 15.31
CA GLY A 15 -1.58 -8.52 15.23
C GLY A 15 -0.83 -9.59 14.43
N GLN A 16 -1.46 -10.74 14.27
CA GLN A 16 -0.89 -11.85 13.53
C GLN A 16 -1.28 -11.78 12.06
N ILE A 17 -0.30 -11.89 11.17
CA ILE A 17 -0.52 -12.07 9.73
C ILE A 17 -0.91 -13.52 9.49
N THR A 18 -2.14 -13.77 9.07
CA THR A 18 -2.65 -15.14 8.83
C THR A 18 -2.31 -15.65 7.43
N THR A 19 -2.18 -14.74 6.47
CA THR A 19 -1.84 -15.04 5.07
C THR A 19 -0.90 -13.96 4.55
N PHE A 20 0.16 -14.38 3.85
CA PHE A 20 1.12 -13.48 3.20
C PHE A 20 1.50 -13.99 1.82
N HIS A 21 0.98 -13.35 0.78
CA HIS A 21 1.36 -13.60 -0.62
C HIS A 21 1.81 -12.31 -1.28
N PRO A 22 3.12 -11.98 -1.22
CA PRO A 22 3.66 -10.79 -1.85
C PRO A 22 3.64 -10.92 -3.37
N PRO A 23 3.47 -9.80 -4.11
CA PRO A 23 3.56 -9.81 -5.56
C PRO A 23 5.01 -10.06 -6.00
N GLY A 24 5.17 -10.51 -7.23
CA GLY A 24 6.48 -10.76 -7.83
C GLY A 24 6.43 -10.66 -9.36
N GLY A 25 7.56 -10.96 -9.99
CA GLY A 25 7.72 -10.89 -11.44
C GLY A 25 8.60 -9.72 -11.90
N PRO A 26 8.69 -9.49 -13.22
CA PRO A 26 9.59 -8.49 -13.79
C PRO A 26 9.33 -7.08 -13.25
N GLY A 27 10.39 -6.42 -12.75
CA GLY A 27 10.31 -5.06 -12.22
C GLY A 27 9.63 -4.94 -10.86
N ILE A 28 9.28 -6.06 -10.20
CA ILE A 28 8.69 -6.08 -8.86
C ILE A 28 9.73 -6.57 -7.86
N ARG A 29 10.04 -5.76 -6.86
CA ARG A 29 10.91 -6.12 -5.73
C ARG A 29 10.16 -5.89 -4.43
N MET A 30 10.26 -6.87 -3.53
CA MET A 30 9.69 -6.80 -2.21
C MET A 30 10.78 -6.89 -1.15
N ASP A 31 10.93 -5.83 -0.36
CA ASP A 31 11.81 -5.83 0.82
C ASP A 31 10.94 -5.93 2.07
N THR A 32 11.06 -7.03 2.80
CA THR A 32 10.20 -7.29 3.96
C THR A 32 10.88 -8.20 4.98
N HIS A 33 10.44 -8.10 6.22
CA HIS A 33 10.80 -9.00 7.31
C HIS A 33 9.63 -9.91 7.72
N VAL A 34 8.45 -9.72 7.10
CA VAL A 34 7.24 -10.44 7.47
C VAL A 34 7.06 -11.73 6.67
N TYR A 35 6.32 -12.66 7.24
CA TYR A 35 5.98 -13.96 6.67
C TYR A 35 4.65 -14.44 7.27
N THR A 36 4.03 -15.46 6.67
CA THR A 36 2.79 -16.06 7.21
C THR A 36 3.00 -16.54 8.64
N GLY A 37 2.15 -16.11 9.56
CA GLY A 37 2.25 -16.40 11.00
C GLY A 37 3.10 -15.39 11.79
N TYR A 38 3.72 -14.41 11.13
CA TYR A 38 4.43 -13.34 11.82
C TYR A 38 3.48 -12.50 12.69
N HIS A 39 3.90 -12.17 13.90
CA HIS A 39 3.15 -11.32 14.82
C HIS A 39 3.77 -9.92 14.85
N VAL A 40 3.02 -8.95 14.34
CA VAL A 40 3.41 -7.54 14.30
C VAL A 40 3.34 -6.97 15.72
N PRO A 41 4.48 -6.61 16.34
CA PRO A 41 4.50 -6.08 17.70
C PRO A 41 3.95 -4.65 17.75
N PRO A 42 3.32 -4.23 18.88
CA PRO A 42 2.83 -2.86 19.05
C PRO A 42 3.94 -1.84 19.37
N PHE A 43 5.18 -2.29 19.61
CA PHE A 43 6.27 -1.47 20.14
C PHE A 43 7.20 -0.89 19.07
N TYR A 44 7.01 -1.26 17.81
CA TYR A 44 7.87 -0.85 16.70
C TYR A 44 7.04 -0.19 15.59
N ASP A 45 7.72 0.30 14.57
CA ASP A 45 7.11 0.89 13.37
C ASP A 45 6.10 -0.08 12.72
N SER A 46 5.00 0.47 12.19
CA SER A 46 3.95 -0.26 11.49
C SER A 46 4.39 -0.79 10.11
N LEU A 47 5.57 -0.41 9.61
CA LEU A 47 6.10 -0.80 8.31
C LEU A 47 6.34 -2.32 8.20
N LEU A 48 5.50 -3.00 7.43
CA LEU A 48 5.63 -4.43 7.12
C LEU A 48 6.63 -4.69 6.00
N GLY A 49 6.73 -3.76 5.05
CA GLY A 49 7.64 -3.91 3.91
C GLY A 49 7.52 -2.79 2.88
N LYS A 50 8.45 -2.84 1.92
CA LYS A 50 8.56 -1.92 0.81
C LYS A 50 8.29 -2.67 -0.49
N LEU A 51 7.20 -2.32 -1.16
CA LEU A 51 6.94 -2.71 -2.54
C LEU A 51 7.63 -1.70 -3.45
N ILE A 52 8.63 -2.15 -4.19
CA ILE A 52 9.44 -1.33 -5.08
C ILE A 52 9.14 -1.79 -6.51
N VAL A 53 8.67 -0.86 -7.33
CA VAL A 53 8.22 -1.14 -8.70
C VAL A 53 9.04 -0.33 -9.69
N SER A 54 9.54 -0.98 -10.72
CA SER A 54 10.28 -0.34 -11.81
C SER A 54 9.66 -0.66 -13.17
N GLY A 55 9.85 0.25 -14.11
CA GLY A 55 9.44 0.17 -15.52
C GLY A 55 10.34 1.07 -16.37
N ASN A 56 10.28 0.93 -17.69
CA ASN A 56 11.04 1.79 -18.60
C ASN A 56 10.44 3.20 -18.66
N THR A 57 9.15 3.35 -18.35
CA THR A 57 8.48 4.63 -18.18
C THR A 57 7.72 4.68 -16.85
N ARG A 58 7.32 5.89 -16.45
CA ARG A 58 6.52 6.11 -15.24
C ARG A 58 5.17 5.43 -15.34
N GLU A 59 4.54 5.49 -16.51
CA GLU A 59 3.24 4.88 -16.81
C GLU A 59 3.34 3.36 -16.67
N GLU A 60 4.40 2.75 -17.22
CA GLU A 60 4.64 1.31 -17.07
C GLU A 60 4.82 0.92 -15.60
N ALA A 61 5.60 1.70 -14.83
CA ALA A 61 5.79 1.45 -13.41
C ALA A 61 4.48 1.58 -12.61
N ILE A 62 3.62 2.55 -12.95
CA ILE A 62 2.31 2.73 -12.31
C ILE A 62 1.39 1.55 -12.62
N VAL A 63 1.30 1.10 -13.87
CA VAL A 63 0.48 -0.07 -14.25
C VAL A 63 0.96 -1.32 -13.51
N ARG A 64 2.28 -1.55 -13.45
CA ARG A 64 2.87 -2.66 -12.66
C ARG A 64 2.56 -2.54 -11.17
N ALA A 65 2.57 -1.32 -10.62
CA ALA A 65 2.23 -1.07 -9.22
C ALA A 65 0.75 -1.36 -8.93
N GLN A 66 -0.16 -0.98 -9.82
CA GLN A 66 -1.59 -1.31 -9.72
C GLN A 66 -1.79 -2.83 -9.66
N HIS A 67 -1.24 -3.57 -10.63
CA HIS A 67 -1.32 -5.04 -10.64
C HIS A 67 -0.67 -5.70 -9.41
N SER A 68 0.46 -5.16 -8.96
CA SER A 68 1.15 -5.66 -7.76
C SER A 68 0.31 -5.44 -6.51
N LEU A 69 -0.31 -4.28 -6.36
CA LEU A 69 -1.17 -3.97 -5.21
C LEU A 69 -2.47 -4.78 -5.24
N ASP A 70 -3.05 -5.04 -6.41
CA ASP A 70 -4.26 -5.86 -6.54
C ASP A 70 -4.02 -7.34 -6.22
N SER A 71 -2.81 -7.84 -6.50
CA SER A 71 -2.43 -9.23 -6.23
C SER A 71 -1.77 -9.44 -4.87
N PHE A 72 -1.47 -8.35 -4.14
CA PHE A 72 -0.80 -8.44 -2.86
C PHE A 72 -1.78 -8.81 -1.74
N VAL A 73 -1.70 -10.04 -1.26
CA VAL A 73 -2.53 -10.54 -0.17
C VAL A 73 -1.78 -10.47 1.16
N ILE A 74 -2.34 -9.69 2.10
CA ILE A 74 -2.04 -9.75 3.53
C ILE A 74 -3.36 -9.87 4.27
N GLU A 75 -3.52 -10.91 5.09
CA GLU A 75 -4.72 -11.12 5.91
C GLU A 75 -4.36 -11.15 7.41
N GLY A 76 -5.37 -10.94 8.26
CA GLY A 76 -5.26 -10.94 9.71
C GLY A 76 -5.13 -9.55 10.33
N ILE A 77 -4.67 -8.56 9.57
CA ILE A 77 -4.55 -7.15 9.99
C ILE A 77 -4.91 -6.19 8.84
N PRO A 78 -5.49 -5.01 9.12
CA PRO A 78 -5.62 -3.93 8.14
C PRO A 78 -4.26 -3.45 7.63
N THR A 79 -4.22 -3.01 6.38
CA THR A 79 -3.00 -2.46 5.78
C THR A 79 -3.27 -1.27 4.87
N THR A 80 -2.20 -0.53 4.56
CA THR A 80 -2.24 0.58 3.60
C THR A 80 -2.32 0.14 2.13
N ILE A 81 -2.38 -1.16 1.81
CA ILE A 81 -2.44 -1.66 0.42
C ILE A 81 -3.64 -1.06 -0.32
N GLY A 82 -4.83 -1.07 0.29
CA GLY A 82 -6.05 -0.60 -0.34
C GLY A 82 -6.00 0.87 -0.73
N ILE A 83 -5.53 1.75 0.17
CA ILE A 83 -5.39 3.18 -0.16
C ILE A 83 -4.31 3.42 -1.20
N LEU A 84 -3.18 2.73 -1.13
CA LEU A 84 -2.12 2.85 -2.14
C LEU A 84 -2.62 2.44 -3.52
N ALA A 85 -3.43 1.38 -3.60
CA ALA A 85 -4.05 0.91 -4.85
C ALA A 85 -5.01 1.92 -5.45
N ARG A 86 -5.69 2.71 -4.61
CA ARG A 86 -6.58 3.79 -5.07
C ARG A 86 -5.78 5.01 -5.52
N ILE A 87 -4.73 5.39 -4.79
CA ILE A 87 -3.84 6.49 -5.17
C ILE A 87 -3.18 6.23 -6.52
N THR A 88 -2.71 5.01 -6.80
CA THR A 88 -2.10 4.69 -8.11
C THR A 88 -3.06 4.81 -9.29
N ARG A 89 -4.37 4.90 -9.04
CA ARG A 89 -5.43 5.10 -10.05
C ARG A 89 -5.95 6.52 -10.11
N ASP A 90 -5.54 7.39 -9.19
CA ASP A 90 -5.93 8.79 -9.19
C ASP A 90 -5.31 9.54 -10.36
N SER A 91 -6.11 10.34 -11.07
CA SER A 91 -5.64 11.05 -12.27
C SER A 91 -4.54 12.09 -11.99
N ASN A 92 -4.52 12.72 -10.82
CA ASN A 92 -3.47 13.66 -10.44
C ASN A 92 -2.17 12.91 -10.15
N PHE A 93 -2.27 11.76 -9.46
CA PHE A 93 -1.11 10.88 -9.29
C PHE A 93 -0.59 10.34 -10.64
N VAL A 94 -1.47 9.89 -11.53
CA VAL A 94 -1.08 9.36 -12.85
C VAL A 94 -0.45 10.43 -13.74
N SER A 95 -0.96 11.67 -13.73
CA SER A 95 -0.38 12.79 -14.49
C SER A 95 0.88 13.38 -13.85
N GLY A 96 1.11 13.12 -12.55
CA GLY A 96 2.21 13.69 -11.79
C GLY A 96 1.92 15.08 -11.23
N ASP A 97 0.67 15.56 -11.31
CA ASP A 97 0.21 16.81 -10.72
C ASP A 97 -0.05 16.64 -9.21
N VAL A 98 1.03 16.47 -8.44
CA VAL A 98 0.98 16.22 -7.00
C VAL A 98 1.89 17.17 -6.23
N ASP A 99 1.45 17.55 -5.04
CA ASP A 99 2.22 18.31 -4.05
C ASP A 99 2.15 17.63 -2.68
N THR A 100 2.76 18.24 -1.66
CA THR A 100 2.79 17.69 -0.30
C THR A 100 1.42 17.60 0.39
N GLY A 101 0.42 18.32 -0.11
CA GLY A 101 -0.96 18.27 0.35
C GLY A 101 -1.87 17.32 -0.43
N PHE A 102 -1.37 16.67 -1.50
CA PHE A 102 -2.16 15.79 -2.37
C PHE A 102 -2.93 14.72 -1.58
N VAL A 103 -2.25 13.99 -0.69
CA VAL A 103 -2.87 12.87 0.05
C VAL A 103 -4.01 13.36 0.95
N ALA A 104 -3.86 14.50 1.61
CA ALA A 104 -4.90 15.08 2.45
C ALA A 104 -6.15 15.44 1.63
N ARG A 105 -5.97 16.04 0.43
CA ARG A 105 -7.06 16.35 -0.49
C ARG A 105 -7.72 15.09 -1.04
N PHE A 106 -6.94 14.09 -1.41
CA PHE A 106 -7.42 12.80 -1.90
C PHE A 106 -8.32 12.09 -0.87
N LEU A 107 -7.90 12.07 0.40
CA LEU A 107 -8.67 11.50 1.51
C LEU A 107 -9.97 12.27 1.77
N ALA A 108 -9.95 13.61 1.73
CA ALA A 108 -11.14 14.43 1.92
C ALA A 108 -12.20 14.16 0.84
N ALA A 109 -11.81 14.14 -0.43
CA ALA A 109 -12.72 13.87 -1.56
C ALA A 109 -13.37 12.48 -1.49
N THR A 110 -12.65 11.50 -0.95
CA THR A 110 -13.17 10.14 -0.74
C THR A 110 -14.28 10.09 0.30
N LYS A 111 -14.10 10.80 1.43
CA LYS A 111 -15.07 10.81 2.54
C LYS A 111 -16.40 11.48 2.15
N GLU A 112 -16.38 12.40 1.19
CA GLU A 112 -17.59 13.05 0.65
C GLU A 112 -18.37 12.15 -0.31
N SER A 113 -17.74 11.09 -0.85
CA SER A 113 -18.33 10.18 -1.83
C SER A 113 -18.84 8.86 -1.24
N SER A 114 -18.68 8.64 0.08
CA SER A 114 -19.09 7.43 0.82
C SER A 114 -20.20 7.75 1.81
#